data_AF-A0A0A1TA04-F1
#
_entry.id   AF-A0A0A1TA04-F1
#
_cell.length_a   1.000
_cell.length_b   1.000
_cell.length_c   1.000
_cell.angle_alpha   90.00
_cell.angle_beta   90.00
_cell.angle_gamma   90.00
#
_symmetry.space_group_name_H-M   'P 1'
#
loop_
_entity.id
_entity.type
_entity.pdbx_description
1 polymer ?
#
loop_
_entity_poly.entity_id
_entity_poly.type
_entity_poly.pdbx_seq_one_letter_code
_entity_poly.pdbx_strand_id
1 'polypeptide(L)'
;MTALGQVPIDDQHEFVMFNGYASSSSCGYCKGRSTRTSERFNYYSHATSISPEFYQKLINRCWRRSGTLIYRPNQRSMCCPHYTIRTDTKTFAIKKDQRQVINKFNKFILGEQFITEEARLNPRSKAEAKKRDNEFVLTERIHEAERDRLKTASTPAHTLVVTLEKDHFTEEKFEVYNNYQMVVHKDEPDSRTKDGFKQFLCNSPIRRGTVVDDDGRKRKVGSFHQCYRIDGKLVAIGVLDLLPDCVSSVYFLYHESIHKHAPGKLAALRELAFAEEEGYRWWYPGYYIHDCPKMKYKADYQPLGMLDPVSLKWNALDSTTLKLLDKKSFVSLSLESQSTPPADEDDDLIAPSAPPIAKPSETTTGGASDSDSDFASQSLFESNMPGITSLEEFADIDLDHIAVRLRRAPRLFQLCDLVDWESSDVSDGTSLKSLVAEMVAAMGPDCIDDICLDLA
;
A
#
# COMPACT_ATOMS: atom_id res chain seq x y z
N MET A 1 -31.83 34.70 -4.45
CA MET A 1 -30.44 34.65 -3.93
C MET A 1 -30.26 33.28 -3.29
N THR A 2 -29.70 32.36 -4.07
CA THR A 2 -29.47 30.97 -3.69
C THR A 2 -28.33 30.95 -2.66
N ALA A 3 -28.58 30.38 -1.48
CA ALA A 3 -27.54 30.14 -0.50
C ALA A 3 -26.49 29.20 -1.12
N LEU A 4 -25.29 29.72 -1.37
CA LEU A 4 -24.12 28.92 -1.67
C LEU A 4 -23.90 28.00 -0.48
N GLY A 5 -24.05 26.69 -0.70
CA GLY A 5 -23.89 25.67 0.34
C GLY A 5 -22.51 25.78 0.96
N GLN A 6 -22.44 26.04 2.26
CA GLN A 6 -21.21 25.90 3.02
C GLN A 6 -20.79 24.44 2.93
N VAL A 7 -19.62 24.19 2.34
CA VAL A 7 -18.97 22.88 2.37
C VAL A 7 -18.68 22.55 3.85
N PRO A 8 -19.04 21.36 4.36
CA PRO A 8 -18.74 20.96 5.73
C PRO A 8 -17.24 21.11 6.03
N ILE A 9 -16.88 21.54 7.24
CA ILE A 9 -15.48 21.71 7.67
C ILE A 9 -14.67 20.41 7.45
N ASP A 10 -15.32 19.25 7.62
CA ASP A 10 -14.73 17.92 7.45
C ASP A 10 -14.29 17.59 6.00
N ASP A 11 -14.79 18.33 5.00
CA ASP A 11 -14.44 18.15 3.59
C ASP A 11 -13.41 19.17 3.09
N GLN A 12 -12.99 20.13 3.93
CA GLN A 12 -12.07 21.20 3.55
C GLN A 12 -10.60 20.92 3.92
N HIS A 13 -10.36 19.99 4.86
CA HIS A 13 -9.02 19.74 5.40
C HIS A 13 -8.69 18.26 5.50
N GLU A 14 -7.40 17.99 5.60
CA GLU A 14 -6.79 16.69 5.83
C GLU A 14 -6.45 16.57 7.31
N PHE A 15 -7.28 15.83 8.04
CA PHE A 15 -7.17 15.73 9.49
C PHE A 15 -6.12 14.69 9.86
N VAL A 16 -4.99 15.19 10.37
CA VAL A 16 -3.84 14.40 10.76
C VAL A 16 -3.35 14.77 12.16
N MET A 17 -2.67 13.84 12.82
CA MET A 17 -1.98 14.03 14.09
C MET A 17 -0.50 13.76 13.91
N PHE A 18 0.35 14.55 14.54
CA PHE A 18 1.77 14.20 14.66
C PHE A 18 1.92 13.09 15.72
N ASN A 19 2.77 12.11 15.43
CA ASN A 19 3.24 11.15 16.44
C ASN A 19 4.76 11.28 16.55
N GLY A 20 5.46 11.16 15.42
CA GLY A 20 6.89 11.43 15.34
C GLY A 20 7.71 10.24 14.81
N TYR A 21 9.03 10.43 14.85
CA TYR A 21 10.01 9.46 14.41
C TYR A 21 10.32 8.46 15.54
N ALA A 22 10.05 7.18 15.31
CA ALA A 22 10.15 6.15 16.34
C ALA A 22 10.81 4.88 15.83
N SER A 23 11.41 4.15 16.77
CA SER A 23 11.98 2.84 16.51
C SER A 23 10.95 1.74 16.72
N SER A 24 11.11 0.62 16.01
CA SER A 24 10.31 -0.59 16.21
C SER A 24 11.19 -1.72 16.71
N SER A 25 10.75 -2.36 17.80
CA SER A 25 11.45 -3.47 18.45
C SER A 25 11.53 -4.72 17.57
N SER A 26 10.60 -4.90 16.62
CA SER A 26 10.46 -6.13 15.83
C SER A 26 10.33 -5.87 14.31
N CYS A 27 10.67 -6.86 13.48
CA CYS A 27 10.49 -6.79 12.03
C CYS A 27 9.70 -7.99 11.57
N GLY A 28 8.51 -7.73 11.04
CA GLY A 28 7.60 -8.76 10.52
C GLY A 28 8.15 -9.55 9.32
N TYR A 29 9.22 -9.09 8.66
CA TYR A 29 9.73 -9.69 7.43
C TYR A 29 10.91 -10.64 7.66
N CYS A 30 12.01 -10.18 8.27
CA CYS A 30 13.16 -11.04 8.53
C CYS A 30 13.00 -11.86 9.80
N LYS A 31 12.14 -11.45 10.74
CA LYS A 31 11.98 -12.07 12.06
C LYS A 31 13.33 -12.21 12.79
N GLY A 32 14.13 -11.14 12.78
CA GLY A 32 15.46 -11.13 13.42
C GLY A 32 16.57 -11.89 12.68
N ARG A 33 16.28 -12.51 11.52
CA ARG A 33 17.30 -13.24 10.73
C ARG A 33 18.21 -12.35 9.91
N SER A 34 17.87 -11.07 9.75
CA SER A 34 18.70 -10.12 9.00
C SER A 34 19.86 -9.66 9.88
N THR A 35 21.08 -9.77 9.35
CA THR A 35 22.32 -9.33 10.02
C THR A 35 22.67 -7.86 9.71
N ARG A 36 21.83 -7.14 8.95
CA ARG A 36 22.14 -5.81 8.40
C ARG A 36 22.11 -4.69 9.45
N THR A 37 21.07 -4.63 10.26
CA THR A 37 20.89 -3.64 11.33
C THR A 37 19.87 -4.17 12.35
N SER A 38 20.07 -3.87 13.63
CA SER A 38 19.11 -4.09 14.71
C SER A 38 18.05 -3.00 14.77
N GLU A 39 18.37 -1.81 14.27
CA GLU A 39 17.52 -0.62 14.34
C GLU A 39 16.55 -0.55 13.17
N ARG A 40 15.33 -0.06 13.45
CA ARG A 40 14.20 -0.02 12.51
C ARG A 40 13.40 1.23 12.80
N PHE A 41 13.57 2.26 12.00
CA PHE A 41 12.86 3.51 12.23
C PHE A 41 11.76 3.75 11.20
N ASN A 42 10.67 4.34 11.67
CA ASN A 42 9.62 4.89 10.82
C ASN A 42 9.22 6.26 11.37
N TYR A 43 8.76 7.13 10.49
CA TYR A 43 7.93 8.26 10.91
C TYR A 43 6.47 7.81 10.96
N TYR A 44 5.78 8.11 12.05
CA TYR A 44 4.38 7.77 12.26
C TYR A 44 3.53 9.03 12.38
N SER A 45 2.28 8.91 11.92
CA SER A 45 1.22 9.90 12.09
C SER A 45 -0.13 9.16 12.06
N HIS A 46 -1.18 9.77 12.60
CA HIS A 46 -2.54 9.26 12.46
C HIS A 46 -3.35 10.17 11.57
N ALA A 47 -4.21 9.58 10.75
CA ALA A 47 -5.21 10.28 9.96
C ALA A 47 -6.61 9.88 10.42
N THR A 48 -7.49 10.84 10.65
CA THR A 48 -8.89 10.59 11.01
C THR A 48 -9.83 10.77 9.82
N SER A 49 -9.50 11.68 8.91
CA SER A 49 -10.24 11.93 7.68
C SER A 49 -9.31 12.61 6.67
N ILE A 50 -8.99 11.93 5.58
CA ILE A 50 -8.14 12.45 4.50
C ILE A 50 -8.73 12.21 3.11
N SER A 51 -8.43 13.05 2.14
CA SER A 51 -8.84 12.86 0.76
C SER A 51 -8.01 11.78 0.05
N PRO A 52 -8.58 11.14 -0.99
CA PRO A 52 -7.82 10.29 -1.90
C PRO A 52 -6.64 11.01 -2.56
N GLU A 53 -6.78 12.29 -2.89
CA GLU A 53 -5.76 13.14 -3.50
C GLU A 53 -4.57 13.34 -2.56
N PHE A 54 -4.83 13.67 -1.30
CA PHE A 54 -3.81 13.82 -0.28
C PHE A 54 -3.07 12.50 -0.04
N TYR A 55 -3.80 11.39 0.11
CA TYR A 55 -3.15 10.08 0.29
C TYR A 55 -2.37 9.64 -0.96
N GLN A 56 -2.77 10.07 -2.17
CA GLN A 56 -2.00 9.86 -3.40
C GLN A 56 -0.66 10.60 -3.37
N LYS A 57 -0.59 11.81 -2.81
CA LYS A 57 0.69 12.51 -2.54
C LYS A 57 1.55 11.67 -1.59
N LEU A 58 0.98 11.21 -0.47
CA LEU A 58 1.70 10.44 0.55
C LEU A 58 2.25 9.10 0.03
N ILE A 59 1.46 8.29 -0.67
CA ILE A 59 1.93 6.99 -1.19
C ILE A 59 3.07 7.16 -2.22
N ASN A 60 3.09 8.31 -2.92
CA ASN A 60 4.17 8.73 -3.82
C ASN A 60 5.39 9.30 -3.09
N ARG A 61 5.35 9.35 -1.76
CA ARG A 61 6.46 9.71 -0.84
C ARG A 61 6.77 8.60 0.16
N CYS A 62 6.62 7.35 -0.29
CA CYS A 62 6.90 6.16 0.51
C CYS A 62 6.01 5.95 1.75
N TRP A 63 4.89 6.66 1.91
CA TRP A 63 3.97 6.40 3.01
C TRP A 63 3.06 5.20 2.72
N ARG A 64 2.61 4.53 3.78
CA ARG A 64 1.52 3.55 3.77
C ARG A 64 0.63 3.73 4.99
N ARG A 65 -0.51 3.03 4.99
CA ARG A 65 -1.46 3.04 6.11
C ARG A 65 -1.76 1.64 6.64
N SER A 66 -2.18 1.60 7.91
CA SER A 66 -2.76 0.47 8.62
C SER A 66 -3.93 1.02 9.43
N GLY A 67 -5.16 0.85 8.95
CA GLY A 67 -6.29 1.61 9.47
C GLY A 67 -6.09 3.12 9.36
N THR A 68 -6.18 3.80 10.50
CA THR A 68 -5.94 5.24 10.69
C THR A 68 -4.46 5.58 10.88
N LEU A 69 -3.60 4.61 11.20
CA LEU A 69 -2.16 4.84 11.31
C LEU A 69 -1.56 4.99 9.91
N ILE A 70 -0.83 6.07 9.67
CA ILE A 70 0.00 6.26 8.48
C ILE A 70 1.47 6.29 8.89
N TYR A 71 2.32 5.69 8.07
CA TYR A 71 3.74 5.55 8.40
C TYR A 71 4.62 5.61 7.16
N ARG A 72 5.81 6.19 7.33
CA ARG A 72 6.87 6.27 6.32
C ARG A 72 8.14 5.60 6.87
N PRO A 73 8.54 4.44 6.33
CA PRO A 73 9.75 3.76 6.77
C PRO A 73 11.01 4.54 6.44
N ASN A 74 12.00 4.54 7.33
CA ASN A 74 13.36 4.93 6.99
C ASN A 74 14.07 3.74 6.35
N GLN A 75 14.08 3.67 5.01
CA GLN A 75 14.67 2.55 4.28
C GLN A 75 16.17 2.36 4.54
N ARG A 76 16.90 3.41 4.91
CA ARG A 76 18.34 3.35 5.21
C ARG A 76 18.60 2.67 6.55
N SER A 77 17.73 2.94 7.54
CA SER A 77 17.79 2.37 8.89
C SER A 77 16.76 1.24 9.06
N MET A 78 16.69 0.36 8.07
CA MET A 78 15.79 -0.80 8.05
C MET A 78 16.58 -2.07 7.71
N CYS A 79 16.40 -3.12 8.50
CA CYS A 79 16.97 -4.44 8.19
C CYS A 79 16.38 -5.08 6.93
N CYS A 80 15.20 -4.60 6.50
CA CYS A 80 14.45 -5.00 5.32
C CYS A 80 13.88 -3.74 4.63
N PRO A 81 14.64 -3.09 3.73
CA PRO A 81 14.21 -1.84 3.12
C PRO A 81 12.91 -1.97 2.32
N HIS A 82 12.00 -1.01 2.53
CA HIS A 82 10.68 -0.95 1.92
C HIS A 82 10.69 -0.05 0.69
N TYR A 83 10.65 -0.65 -0.50
CA TYR A 83 10.57 0.10 -1.76
C TYR A 83 9.14 0.20 -2.24
N THR A 84 8.70 1.41 -2.56
CA THR A 84 7.40 1.61 -3.21
C THR A 84 7.53 1.25 -4.68
N ILE A 85 6.64 0.38 -5.17
CA ILE A 85 6.60 -0.04 -6.57
C ILE A 85 5.23 0.18 -7.17
N ARG A 86 5.17 0.35 -8.48
CA ARG A 86 3.93 0.42 -9.27
C ARG A 86 4.14 -0.12 -10.68
N THR A 87 3.07 -0.55 -11.34
CA THR A 87 3.08 -0.88 -12.78
C THR A 87 2.00 -0.07 -13.51
N ASP A 88 2.27 0.31 -14.75
CA ASP A 88 1.29 0.98 -15.62
C ASP A 88 0.36 -0.10 -16.19
N THR A 89 -0.94 0.03 -15.91
CA THR A 89 -1.96 -0.95 -16.26
C THR A 89 -2.05 -1.16 -17.77
N LYS A 90 -1.74 -0.13 -18.58
CA LYS A 90 -1.78 -0.21 -20.04
C LYS A 90 -0.59 -0.94 -20.65
N THR A 91 0.52 -1.06 -19.91
CA THR A 91 1.75 -1.71 -20.39
C THR A 91 2.05 -3.02 -19.68
N PHE A 92 1.23 -3.39 -18.69
CA PHE A 92 1.39 -4.63 -17.93
C PHE A 92 1.46 -5.85 -18.86
N ALA A 93 2.52 -6.63 -18.71
CA ALA A 93 2.79 -7.79 -19.56
C ALA A 93 2.54 -9.09 -18.80
N ILE A 94 1.38 -9.71 -19.03
CA ILE A 94 1.02 -10.95 -18.33
C ILE A 94 1.88 -12.15 -18.75
N LYS A 95 2.52 -12.78 -17.75
CA LYS A 95 3.43 -13.93 -17.89
C LYS A 95 2.69 -15.26 -18.05
N LYS A 96 3.40 -16.28 -18.54
CA LYS A 96 2.85 -17.63 -18.80
C LYS A 96 2.24 -18.28 -17.56
N ASP A 97 2.90 -18.21 -16.41
CA ASP A 97 2.44 -18.80 -15.16
C ASP A 97 1.19 -18.07 -14.61
N GLN A 98 1.10 -16.75 -14.78
CA GLN A 98 -0.09 -15.95 -14.48
C GLN A 98 -1.28 -16.37 -15.35
N ARG A 99 -1.08 -16.53 -16.67
CA ARG A 99 -2.10 -17.06 -17.61
C ARG A 99 -2.58 -18.45 -17.20
N GLN A 100 -1.65 -19.33 -16.80
CA GLN A 100 -1.98 -20.69 -16.36
C GLN A 100 -2.85 -20.69 -15.10
N VAL A 101 -2.60 -19.80 -14.15
CA VAL A 101 -3.41 -19.68 -12.93
C VAL A 101 -4.83 -19.25 -13.26
N ILE A 102 -5.02 -18.24 -14.11
CA ILE A 102 -6.35 -17.83 -14.59
C ILE A 102 -7.07 -19.00 -15.27
N ASN A 103 -6.42 -19.66 -16.24
CA ASN A 103 -7.05 -20.76 -16.98
C ASN A 103 -7.46 -21.94 -16.07
N LYS A 104 -6.61 -22.29 -15.09
CA LYS A 104 -6.92 -23.36 -14.12
C LYS A 104 -8.08 -22.97 -13.21
N PHE A 105 -8.13 -21.72 -12.76
CA PHE A 105 -9.22 -21.24 -11.91
C PHE A 105 -10.54 -21.16 -12.69
N ASN A 106 -10.54 -20.64 -13.92
CA ASN A 106 -11.72 -20.64 -14.78
C ASN A 106 -12.21 -22.07 -15.03
N LYS A 107 -11.32 -23.02 -15.32
CA LYS A 107 -11.70 -24.43 -15.47
C LYS A 107 -12.34 -25.01 -14.20
N PHE A 108 -11.81 -24.65 -13.02
CA PHE A 108 -12.37 -25.07 -11.74
C PHE A 108 -13.78 -24.53 -11.54
N ILE A 109 -13.99 -23.23 -11.72
CA ILE A 109 -15.30 -22.59 -11.53
C ILE A 109 -16.33 -23.12 -12.55
N LEU A 110 -15.96 -23.18 -13.83
CA LEU A 110 -16.89 -23.59 -14.88
C LEU A 110 -17.18 -25.10 -14.82
N GLY A 111 -16.15 -25.94 -14.63
CA GLY A 111 -16.27 -27.39 -14.69
C GLY A 111 -16.29 -27.96 -16.11
N GLU A 112 -15.85 -29.21 -16.27
CA GLU A 112 -15.68 -29.85 -17.58
C GLU A 112 -17.01 -30.07 -18.32
N GLN A 113 -18.07 -30.41 -17.59
CA GLN A 113 -19.41 -30.61 -18.16
C GLN A 113 -19.93 -29.31 -18.77
N PHE A 114 -19.94 -28.22 -18.01
CA PHE A 114 -20.36 -26.90 -18.50
C PHE A 114 -19.52 -26.46 -19.70
N ILE A 115 -18.19 -26.57 -19.64
CA ILE A 115 -17.32 -26.17 -20.75
C ILE A 115 -17.67 -26.93 -22.04
N THR A 116 -17.93 -28.24 -21.92
CA THR A 116 -18.28 -29.10 -23.06
C THR A 116 -19.66 -28.75 -23.62
N GLU A 117 -20.64 -28.56 -22.75
CA GLU A 117 -22.00 -28.16 -23.15
C GLU A 117 -22.03 -26.76 -23.79
N GLU A 118 -21.30 -25.80 -23.23
CA GLU A 118 -21.20 -24.43 -23.75
C GLU A 118 -20.52 -24.42 -25.13
N ALA A 119 -19.46 -25.21 -25.31
CA ALA A 119 -18.81 -25.35 -26.61
C ALA A 119 -19.73 -25.98 -27.67
N ARG A 120 -20.68 -26.83 -27.26
CA ARG A 120 -21.69 -27.45 -28.14
C ARG A 120 -22.83 -26.49 -28.47
N LEU A 121 -23.33 -25.75 -27.48
CA LEU A 121 -24.49 -24.86 -27.63
C LEU A 121 -24.12 -23.52 -28.24
N ASN A 122 -22.95 -22.97 -27.88
CA ASN A 122 -22.47 -21.66 -28.31
C ASN A 122 -21.02 -21.80 -28.84
N PRO A 123 -20.82 -22.47 -29.98
CA PRO A 123 -19.49 -22.65 -30.55
C PRO A 123 -18.89 -21.29 -30.92
N ARG A 124 -17.62 -21.09 -30.59
CA ARG A 124 -16.86 -19.90 -31.01
C ARG A 124 -16.72 -19.89 -32.52
N SER A 125 -16.88 -18.73 -33.14
CA SER A 125 -16.54 -18.52 -34.53
C SER A 125 -15.04 -18.75 -34.75
N LYS A 126 -14.63 -19.02 -36.00
CA LYS A 126 -13.22 -19.16 -36.38
C LYS A 126 -12.39 -17.93 -35.98
N ALA A 127 -12.97 -16.74 -36.07
CA ALA A 127 -12.31 -15.49 -35.70
C ALA A 127 -12.09 -15.40 -34.18
N GLU A 128 -13.11 -15.72 -33.37
CA GLU A 128 -13.01 -15.73 -31.91
C GLU A 128 -12.02 -16.79 -31.41
N ALA A 129 -12.04 -17.99 -32.00
CA ALA A 129 -11.08 -19.04 -31.67
C ALA A 129 -9.64 -18.61 -32.00
N LYS A 130 -9.41 -18.06 -33.21
CA LYS A 130 -8.10 -17.54 -33.62
C LYS A 130 -7.62 -16.41 -32.69
N LYS A 131 -8.48 -15.47 -32.30
CA LYS A 131 -8.13 -14.41 -31.33
C LYS A 131 -7.73 -15.04 -30.01
N ARG A 132 -8.55 -15.96 -29.48
CA ARG A 132 -8.30 -16.64 -28.19
C ARG A 132 -6.97 -17.40 -28.17
N ASP A 133 -6.60 -18.05 -29.26
CA ASP A 133 -5.39 -18.88 -29.27
C ASP A 133 -4.11 -18.04 -29.40
N ASN A 134 -4.18 -16.89 -30.08
CA ASN A 134 -3.03 -16.02 -30.34
C ASN A 134 -2.89 -14.86 -29.33
N GLU A 135 -3.99 -14.42 -28.72
CA GLU A 135 -4.04 -13.26 -27.83
C GLU A 135 -4.57 -13.64 -26.43
N PHE A 136 -3.94 -13.06 -25.41
CA PHE A 136 -4.43 -13.13 -24.04
C PHE A 136 -4.72 -11.73 -23.55
N VAL A 137 -5.98 -11.34 -23.69
CA VAL A 137 -6.50 -10.07 -23.18
C VAL A 137 -6.89 -10.29 -21.71
N LEU A 138 -6.14 -9.70 -20.76
CA LEU A 138 -6.32 -9.96 -19.33
C LEU A 138 -7.77 -9.71 -18.87
N THR A 139 -8.33 -8.56 -19.24
CA THR A 139 -9.70 -8.14 -18.91
C THR A 139 -10.75 -9.12 -19.42
N GLU A 140 -10.57 -9.71 -20.61
CA GLU A 140 -11.46 -10.78 -21.10
C GLU A 140 -11.28 -12.08 -20.29
N ARG A 141 -10.04 -12.48 -20.01
CA ARG A 141 -9.73 -13.80 -19.43
C ARG A 141 -10.05 -13.91 -17.95
N ILE A 142 -9.84 -12.84 -17.18
CA ILE A 142 -10.06 -12.85 -15.74
C ILE A 142 -11.56 -12.95 -15.40
N HIS A 143 -12.41 -12.49 -16.33
CA HIS A 143 -13.85 -12.38 -16.19
C HIS A 143 -14.62 -13.62 -16.67
N GLU A 144 -13.99 -14.57 -17.38
CA GLU A 144 -14.69 -15.66 -18.07
C GLU A 144 -15.59 -16.52 -17.18
N ALA A 145 -15.21 -16.66 -15.90
CA ALA A 145 -15.91 -17.50 -14.95
C ALA A 145 -16.85 -16.72 -14.02
N GLU A 146 -16.88 -15.38 -14.11
CA GLU A 146 -17.75 -14.55 -13.29
C GLU A 146 -19.20 -14.68 -13.77
N ARG A 147 -20.13 -14.83 -12.82
CA ARG A 147 -21.55 -15.13 -13.07
C ARG A 147 -22.22 -14.16 -14.04
N ASP A 148 -21.91 -12.87 -13.92
CA ASP A 148 -22.53 -11.80 -14.72
C ASP A 148 -21.99 -11.75 -16.16
N ARG A 149 -20.95 -12.53 -16.46
CA ARG A 149 -20.30 -12.61 -17.78
C ARG A 149 -20.68 -13.87 -18.54
N LEU A 150 -21.28 -14.85 -17.87
CA LEU A 150 -21.80 -16.06 -18.50
C LEU A 150 -23.07 -15.74 -19.29
N LYS A 151 -23.08 -16.14 -20.58
CA LYS A 151 -24.19 -15.87 -21.50
C LYS A 151 -25.34 -16.85 -21.37
N THR A 152 -25.10 -18.03 -20.80
CA THR A 152 -26.06 -19.14 -20.75
C THR A 152 -26.74 -19.28 -19.40
N ALA A 153 -27.94 -19.89 -19.45
CA ALA A 153 -28.68 -20.31 -18.27
C ALA A 153 -28.17 -21.65 -17.68
N SER A 154 -27.27 -22.34 -18.40
CA SER A 154 -26.60 -23.54 -17.89
C SER A 154 -25.86 -23.23 -16.60
N THR A 155 -25.84 -24.18 -15.68
CA THR A 155 -25.23 -23.98 -14.35
C THR A 155 -23.77 -24.43 -14.39
N PRO A 156 -22.79 -23.54 -14.14
CA PRO A 156 -21.39 -23.94 -13.98
C PRO A 156 -21.20 -24.81 -12.73
N ALA A 157 -20.06 -25.49 -12.61
CA ALA A 157 -19.74 -26.30 -11.42
C ALA A 157 -19.74 -25.47 -10.13
N HIS A 158 -19.33 -24.21 -10.21
CA HIS A 158 -19.39 -23.22 -9.15
C HIS A 158 -19.83 -21.86 -9.69
N THR A 159 -20.48 -21.07 -8.85
CA THR A 159 -20.87 -19.68 -9.16
C THR A 159 -19.88 -18.71 -8.54
N LEU A 160 -19.07 -18.02 -9.36
CA LEU A 160 -18.18 -16.96 -8.92
C LEU A 160 -18.85 -15.58 -9.05
N VAL A 161 -18.88 -14.82 -7.96
CA VAL A 161 -19.34 -13.43 -7.92
C VAL A 161 -18.24 -12.57 -7.30
N VAL A 162 -17.88 -11.48 -7.97
CA VAL A 162 -16.90 -10.51 -7.47
C VAL A 162 -17.56 -9.14 -7.35
N THR A 163 -17.59 -8.59 -6.14
CA THR A 163 -18.23 -7.30 -5.85
C THR A 163 -17.22 -6.31 -5.26
N LEU A 164 -17.43 -5.01 -5.52
CA LEU A 164 -16.72 -3.93 -4.85
C LEU A 164 -17.64 -3.33 -3.79
N GLU A 165 -17.33 -3.58 -2.52
CA GLU A 165 -18.13 -3.20 -1.36
C GLU A 165 -17.42 -2.15 -0.51
N LYS A 166 -18.17 -1.47 0.35
CA LYS A 166 -17.57 -0.59 1.36
C LYS A 166 -16.69 -1.40 2.32
N ASP A 167 -15.64 -0.78 2.83
CA ASP A 167 -14.68 -1.36 3.78
C ASP A 167 -15.21 -1.43 5.22
N HIS A 168 -16.52 -1.39 5.44
CA HIS A 168 -17.06 -1.55 6.79
C HIS A 168 -16.97 -3.00 7.25
N PHE A 169 -16.93 -3.17 8.57
CA PHE A 169 -17.04 -4.45 9.22
C PHE A 169 -18.34 -5.17 8.83
N THR A 170 -18.24 -6.50 8.67
CA THR A 170 -19.37 -7.42 8.65
C THR A 170 -18.89 -8.74 9.24
N GLU A 171 -19.81 -9.53 9.79
CA GLU A 171 -19.46 -10.85 10.33
C GLU A 171 -18.85 -11.76 9.24
N GLU A 172 -19.45 -11.81 8.05
CA GLU A 172 -18.96 -12.61 6.90
C GLU A 172 -17.50 -12.26 6.54
N LYS A 173 -17.15 -10.97 6.51
CA LYS A 173 -15.77 -10.52 6.24
C LYS A 173 -14.80 -10.92 7.35
N PHE A 174 -15.25 -10.85 8.60
CA PHE A 174 -14.43 -11.25 9.75
C PHE A 174 -14.15 -12.75 9.78
N GLU A 175 -15.10 -13.61 9.36
CA GLU A 175 -14.88 -15.06 9.27
C GLU A 175 -13.72 -15.40 8.34
N VAL A 176 -13.62 -14.75 7.18
CA VAL A 176 -12.50 -14.93 6.25
C VAL A 176 -11.19 -14.43 6.85
N TYR A 177 -11.21 -13.27 7.51
CA TYR A 177 -10.04 -12.75 8.23
C TYR A 177 -9.56 -13.71 9.31
N ASN A 178 -10.46 -14.20 10.17
CA ASN A 178 -10.14 -15.12 11.26
C ASN A 178 -9.55 -16.44 10.72
N ASN A 179 -10.15 -17.03 9.68
CA ASN A 179 -9.60 -18.21 9.02
C ASN A 179 -8.19 -17.94 8.46
N TYR A 180 -8.00 -16.81 7.80
CA TYR A 180 -6.71 -16.42 7.23
C TYR A 180 -5.62 -16.24 8.31
N GLN A 181 -5.91 -15.53 9.40
CA GLN A 181 -4.96 -15.36 10.52
C GLN A 181 -4.58 -16.71 11.14
N MET A 182 -5.56 -17.59 11.34
CA MET A 182 -5.33 -18.94 11.87
C MET A 182 -4.45 -19.81 10.96
N VAL A 183 -4.75 -19.86 9.66
CA VAL A 183 -4.13 -20.82 8.74
C VAL A 183 -2.80 -20.29 8.18
N VAL A 184 -2.76 -19.00 7.82
CA VAL A 184 -1.61 -18.41 7.11
C VAL A 184 -0.61 -17.78 8.07
N HIS A 185 -1.09 -17.09 9.11
CA HIS A 185 -0.21 -16.46 10.11
C HIS A 185 0.05 -17.35 11.32
N LYS A 186 -0.84 -18.32 11.61
CA LYS A 186 -0.79 -19.18 12.80
C LYS A 186 -0.94 -18.39 14.10
N ASP A 187 -1.74 -17.34 14.04
CA ASP A 187 -2.00 -16.48 15.19
C ASP A 187 -2.91 -17.19 16.20
N GLU A 188 -2.65 -16.96 17.48
CA GLU A 188 -3.43 -17.52 18.58
C GLU A 188 -4.86 -16.96 18.62
N PRO A 189 -5.83 -17.68 19.20
CA PRO A 189 -7.23 -17.23 19.27
C PRO A 189 -7.41 -15.83 19.84
N ASP A 190 -6.66 -15.48 20.88
CA ASP A 190 -6.83 -14.23 21.61
C ASP A 190 -6.36 -12.99 20.84
N SER A 191 -5.48 -13.15 19.84
CA SER A 191 -5.03 -12.03 18.99
C SER A 191 -5.93 -11.78 17.77
N ARG A 192 -6.85 -12.70 17.46
CA ARG A 192 -7.74 -12.64 16.28
C ARG A 192 -9.07 -11.98 16.63
N THR A 193 -9.03 -10.72 17.07
CA THR A 193 -10.21 -10.02 17.57
C THR A 193 -10.97 -9.27 16.46
N LYS A 194 -12.28 -9.07 16.66
CA LYS A 194 -13.11 -8.25 15.77
C LYS A 194 -12.64 -6.79 15.73
N ASP A 195 -12.23 -6.25 16.88
CA ASP A 195 -11.77 -4.87 16.96
C ASP A 195 -10.40 -4.68 16.31
N GLY A 196 -9.50 -5.66 16.42
CA GLY A 196 -8.26 -5.68 15.63
C GLY A 196 -8.53 -5.69 14.13
N PHE A 197 -9.48 -6.50 13.65
CA PHE A 197 -9.90 -6.47 12.24
C PHE A 197 -10.48 -5.11 11.82
N LYS A 198 -11.32 -4.50 12.67
CA LYS A 198 -11.88 -3.17 12.41
C LYS A 198 -10.78 -2.11 12.31
N GLN A 199 -9.89 -2.06 13.28
CA GLN A 199 -8.80 -1.09 13.34
C GLN A 199 -7.82 -1.28 12.19
N PHE A 200 -7.55 -2.51 11.77
CA PHE A 200 -6.57 -2.77 10.74
C PHE A 200 -7.11 -2.55 9.32
N LEU A 201 -8.26 -3.16 9.01
CA LEU A 201 -8.74 -3.31 7.62
C LEU A 201 -10.09 -2.66 7.34
N CYS A 202 -10.78 -2.13 8.36
CA CYS A 202 -12.06 -1.48 8.14
C CYS A 202 -12.00 0.03 8.41
N ASN A 203 -13.01 0.75 7.93
CA ASN A 203 -13.23 2.16 8.25
C ASN A 203 -11.96 3.02 8.05
N SER A 204 -11.34 2.90 6.89
CA SER A 204 -10.20 3.72 6.49
C SER A 204 -10.47 5.22 6.66
N PRO A 205 -9.45 6.04 6.99
CA PRO A 205 -9.60 7.48 7.04
C PRO A 205 -9.76 8.12 5.65
N ILE A 206 -9.55 7.37 4.56
CA ILE A 206 -9.65 7.91 3.21
C ILE A 206 -11.11 8.09 2.82
N ARG A 207 -11.52 9.35 2.63
CA ARG A 207 -12.88 9.73 2.25
C ARG A 207 -13.27 9.09 0.92
N ARG A 208 -14.46 8.48 0.88
CA ARG A 208 -15.01 7.89 -0.34
C ARG A 208 -15.72 8.93 -1.16
N GLY A 209 -15.51 8.87 -2.48
CA GLY A 209 -16.11 9.81 -3.40
C GLY A 209 -16.13 9.31 -4.84
N THR A 210 -16.27 10.23 -5.76
CA THR A 210 -16.15 10.00 -7.19
C THR A 210 -15.41 11.16 -7.80
N VAL A 211 -14.33 10.88 -8.51
CA VAL A 211 -13.61 11.87 -9.32
C VAL A 211 -14.15 11.83 -10.75
N VAL A 212 -14.10 12.98 -11.41
CA VAL A 212 -14.48 13.12 -12.82
C VAL A 212 -13.27 13.66 -13.56
N ASP A 213 -12.79 12.90 -14.54
CA ASP A 213 -11.66 13.28 -15.37
C ASP A 213 -12.06 14.35 -16.39
N ASP A 214 -11.07 14.98 -17.02
CA ASP A 214 -11.27 16.00 -18.06
C ASP A 214 -12.10 15.48 -19.25
N ASP A 215 -12.06 14.17 -19.52
CA ASP A 215 -12.84 13.49 -20.56
C ASP A 215 -14.27 13.10 -20.11
N GLY A 216 -14.66 13.47 -18.88
CA GLY A 216 -15.94 13.17 -18.27
C GLY A 216 -16.05 11.78 -17.65
N ARG A 217 -14.97 10.97 -17.67
CA ARG A 217 -14.97 9.64 -17.06
C ARG A 217 -15.09 9.77 -15.55
N LYS A 218 -16.05 9.03 -14.97
CA LYS A 218 -16.25 8.96 -13.52
C LYS A 218 -15.52 7.76 -12.94
N ARG A 219 -14.73 7.97 -11.88
CA ARG A 219 -14.04 6.90 -11.16
C ARG A 219 -14.36 6.98 -9.66
N LYS A 220 -14.56 5.83 -9.03
CA LYS A 220 -14.74 5.78 -7.57
C LYS A 220 -13.41 6.10 -6.88
N VAL A 221 -13.46 6.73 -5.72
CA VAL A 221 -12.25 6.95 -4.90
C VAL A 221 -12.54 6.65 -3.44
N GLY A 222 -11.49 6.38 -2.67
CA GLY A 222 -11.53 5.96 -1.27
C GLY A 222 -11.32 4.46 -1.09
N SER A 223 -11.56 3.97 0.12
CA SER A 223 -11.26 2.57 0.49
C SER A 223 -12.47 1.64 0.34
N PHE A 224 -12.20 0.45 -0.21
CA PHE A 224 -13.19 -0.57 -0.53
C PHE A 224 -12.67 -1.99 -0.25
N HIS A 225 -13.61 -2.91 -0.10
CA HIS A 225 -13.36 -4.35 -0.08
C HIS A 225 -13.83 -4.96 -1.40
N GLN A 226 -12.90 -5.53 -2.17
CA GLN A 226 -13.22 -6.39 -3.29
C GLN A 226 -13.50 -7.81 -2.77
N CYS A 227 -14.77 -8.19 -2.77
CA CYS A 227 -15.26 -9.43 -2.18
C CYS A 227 -15.46 -10.51 -3.25
N TYR A 228 -14.86 -11.68 -3.02
CA TYR A 228 -14.94 -12.83 -3.92
C TYR A 228 -15.81 -13.91 -3.29
N ARG A 229 -16.95 -14.22 -3.90
CA ARG A 229 -17.87 -15.27 -3.44
C ARG A 229 -17.89 -16.44 -4.41
N ILE A 230 -17.77 -17.65 -3.88
CA ILE A 230 -17.95 -18.91 -4.62
C ILE A 230 -19.16 -19.62 -3.99
N ASP A 231 -20.15 -19.94 -4.81
CA ASP A 231 -21.41 -20.57 -4.38
C ASP A 231 -22.10 -19.81 -3.23
N GLY A 232 -22.06 -18.48 -3.33
CA GLY A 232 -22.64 -17.58 -2.33
C GLY A 232 -21.81 -17.40 -1.04
N LYS A 233 -20.70 -18.12 -0.87
CA LYS A 233 -19.81 -17.97 0.30
C LYS A 233 -18.65 -17.04 0.01
N LEU A 234 -18.41 -16.04 0.86
CA LEU A 234 -17.21 -15.21 0.77
C LEU A 234 -15.95 -16.02 1.08
N VAL A 235 -15.03 -16.05 0.11
CA VAL A 235 -13.79 -16.84 0.19
C VAL A 235 -12.53 -16.00 0.07
N ALA A 236 -12.63 -14.75 -0.37
CA ALA A 236 -11.50 -13.82 -0.34
C ALA A 236 -11.94 -12.35 -0.31
N ILE A 237 -11.04 -11.50 0.19
CA ILE A 237 -11.21 -10.05 0.25
C ILE A 237 -9.90 -9.39 -0.16
N GLY A 238 -9.96 -8.56 -1.20
CA GLY A 238 -8.94 -7.54 -1.48
C GLY A 238 -9.32 -6.24 -0.78
N VAL A 239 -8.40 -5.68 0.01
CA VAL A 239 -8.55 -4.36 0.63
C VAL A 239 -7.84 -3.36 -0.25
N LEU A 240 -8.62 -2.48 -0.88
CA LEU A 240 -8.15 -1.59 -1.93
C LEU A 240 -8.35 -0.13 -1.53
N ASP A 241 -7.34 0.69 -1.80
CA ASP A 241 -7.52 2.14 -1.90
C ASP A 241 -7.58 2.54 -3.35
N LEU A 242 -8.70 3.14 -3.75
CA LEU A 242 -8.89 3.71 -5.07
C LEU A 242 -8.53 5.20 -4.97
N LEU A 243 -7.40 5.57 -5.56
CA LEU A 243 -6.87 6.92 -5.57
C LEU A 243 -7.01 7.51 -6.97
N PRO A 244 -6.85 8.83 -7.17
CA PRO A 244 -7.08 9.45 -8.47
C PRO A 244 -6.34 8.77 -9.63
N ASP A 245 -5.09 8.39 -9.42
CA ASP A 245 -4.28 7.77 -10.47
C ASP A 245 -4.15 6.25 -10.36
N CYS A 246 -4.51 5.66 -9.22
CA CYS A 246 -4.11 4.28 -8.93
C CYS A 246 -5.09 3.44 -8.12
N VAL A 247 -4.95 2.12 -8.30
CA VAL A 247 -5.47 1.11 -7.38
C VAL A 247 -4.33 0.65 -6.49
N SER A 248 -4.42 0.91 -5.18
CA SER A 248 -3.46 0.41 -4.20
C SER A 248 -3.97 -0.84 -3.50
N SER A 249 -3.21 -1.92 -3.62
CA SER A 249 -3.45 -3.19 -2.92
C SER A 249 -2.89 -3.09 -1.51
N VAL A 250 -3.78 -2.83 -0.55
CA VAL A 250 -3.43 -2.63 0.87
C VAL A 250 -3.21 -3.99 1.54
N TYR A 251 -4.17 -4.89 1.37
CA TYR A 251 -4.12 -6.23 1.95
C TYR A 251 -4.95 -7.21 1.13
N PHE A 252 -4.59 -8.48 1.19
CA PHE A 252 -5.38 -9.55 0.59
C PHE A 252 -5.46 -10.73 1.54
N LEU A 253 -6.69 -11.15 1.85
CA LEU A 253 -6.97 -12.28 2.73
C LEU A 253 -7.94 -13.24 2.04
N TYR A 254 -7.82 -14.52 2.38
CA TYR A 254 -8.60 -15.58 1.76
C TYR A 254 -8.84 -16.74 2.71
N HIS A 255 -9.94 -17.45 2.48
CA HIS A 255 -10.30 -18.67 3.18
C HIS A 255 -9.47 -19.85 2.63
N GLU A 256 -9.06 -20.77 3.51
CA GLU A 256 -8.21 -21.92 3.16
C GLU A 256 -8.77 -22.80 2.03
N SER A 257 -10.10 -22.81 1.87
CA SER A 257 -10.82 -23.56 0.83
C SER A 257 -10.34 -23.25 -0.59
N ILE A 258 -9.78 -22.05 -0.82
CA ILE A 258 -9.26 -21.65 -2.13
C ILE A 258 -7.74 -21.61 -2.21
N HIS A 259 -7.00 -22.00 -1.16
CA HIS A 259 -5.53 -21.90 -1.09
C HIS A 259 -4.84 -22.57 -2.30
N LYS A 260 -5.31 -23.75 -2.69
CA LYS A 260 -4.78 -24.54 -3.82
C LYS A 260 -4.91 -23.85 -5.19
N HIS A 261 -5.68 -22.77 -5.29
CA HIS A 261 -5.93 -22.02 -6.53
C HIS A 261 -5.07 -20.76 -6.69
N ALA A 262 -4.06 -20.57 -5.83
CA ALA A 262 -3.17 -19.41 -5.85
C ALA A 262 -3.92 -18.06 -5.79
N PRO A 263 -4.78 -17.85 -4.76
CA PRO A 263 -5.72 -16.73 -4.71
C PRO A 263 -5.03 -15.35 -4.74
N GLY A 264 -3.83 -15.22 -4.15
CA GLY A 264 -3.08 -13.95 -4.21
C GLY A 264 -2.66 -13.54 -5.63
N LYS A 265 -2.34 -14.50 -6.51
CA LYS A 265 -2.02 -14.20 -7.92
C LYS A 265 -3.28 -13.86 -8.71
N LEU A 266 -4.39 -14.55 -8.45
CA LEU A 266 -5.69 -14.25 -9.05
C LEU A 266 -6.15 -12.83 -8.67
N ALA A 267 -6.05 -12.47 -7.39
CA ALA A 267 -6.42 -11.16 -6.88
C ALA A 267 -5.60 -10.04 -7.53
N ALA A 268 -4.26 -10.17 -7.56
CA ALA A 268 -3.40 -9.19 -8.22
C ALA A 268 -3.76 -8.99 -9.72
N LEU A 269 -4.03 -10.09 -10.44
CA LEU A 269 -4.44 -10.01 -11.85
C LEU A 269 -5.84 -9.41 -12.03
N ARG A 270 -6.75 -9.65 -11.08
CA ARG A 270 -8.09 -9.03 -11.09
C ARG A 270 -8.06 -7.56 -10.73
N GLU A 271 -7.21 -7.14 -9.80
CA GLU A 271 -6.95 -5.74 -9.44
C GLU A 271 -6.33 -4.98 -10.62
N LEU A 272 -5.37 -5.59 -11.33
CA LEU A 272 -4.80 -5.02 -12.57
C LEU A 272 -5.85 -4.83 -13.65
N ALA A 273 -6.67 -5.86 -13.90
CA ALA A 273 -7.78 -5.77 -14.86
C ALA A 273 -8.78 -4.68 -14.45
N PHE A 274 -9.17 -4.65 -13.17
CA PHE A 274 -10.06 -3.63 -12.62
C PHE A 274 -9.49 -2.22 -12.80
N ALA A 275 -8.19 -2.04 -12.53
CA ALA A 275 -7.52 -0.77 -12.68
C ALA A 275 -7.55 -0.29 -14.15
N GLU A 276 -7.26 -1.17 -15.10
CA GLU A 276 -7.37 -0.89 -16.55
C GLU A 276 -8.81 -0.56 -16.96
N GLU A 277 -9.77 -1.39 -16.55
CA GLU A 277 -11.21 -1.28 -16.86
C GLU A 277 -11.83 0.01 -16.34
N GLU A 278 -11.46 0.44 -15.14
CA GLU A 278 -11.98 1.64 -14.48
C GLU A 278 -11.12 2.88 -14.78
N GLY A 279 -9.97 2.72 -15.43
CA GLY A 279 -9.17 3.82 -15.95
C GLY A 279 -8.19 4.40 -14.94
N TYR A 280 -7.78 3.64 -13.95
CA TYR A 280 -6.63 3.95 -13.11
C TYR A 280 -5.37 3.56 -13.87
N ARG A 281 -4.45 4.52 -14.01
CA ARG A 281 -3.21 4.30 -14.75
C ARG A 281 -2.29 3.31 -14.05
N TRP A 282 -2.24 3.35 -12.73
CA TRP A 282 -1.25 2.61 -11.96
C TRP A 282 -1.89 1.56 -11.05
N TRP A 283 -1.21 0.44 -10.91
CA TRP A 283 -1.47 -0.52 -9.83
C TRP A 283 -0.28 -0.54 -8.86
N TYR A 284 -0.57 -0.32 -7.57
CA TYR A 284 0.41 -0.28 -6.49
C TYR A 284 0.24 -1.53 -5.63
N PRO A 285 1.11 -2.54 -5.75
CA PRO A 285 1.00 -3.77 -4.96
C PRO A 285 1.51 -3.61 -3.51
N GLY A 286 1.70 -2.38 -3.02
CA GLY A 286 2.32 -2.10 -1.72
C GLY A 286 3.85 -2.03 -1.77
N TYR A 287 4.53 -2.42 -0.69
CA TYR A 287 5.99 -2.43 -0.67
C TYR A 287 6.57 -3.65 -1.40
N TYR A 288 7.73 -3.45 -2.02
CA TYR A 288 8.67 -4.49 -2.43
C TYR A 288 9.82 -4.54 -1.41
N ILE A 289 10.13 -5.74 -0.94
CA ILE A 289 11.23 -6.00 -0.02
C ILE A 289 12.04 -7.13 -0.63
N HIS A 290 13.22 -6.78 -1.16
CA HIS A 290 14.03 -7.67 -2.00
C HIS A 290 14.42 -8.97 -1.28
N ASP A 291 14.79 -8.87 -0.01
CA ASP A 291 15.26 -9.96 0.83
C ASP A 291 14.13 -10.78 1.48
N CYS A 292 12.87 -10.43 1.27
CA CYS A 292 11.73 -11.12 1.88
C CYS A 292 11.05 -12.07 0.88
N PRO A 293 11.10 -13.41 1.07
CA PRO A 293 10.47 -14.36 0.16
C PRO A 293 8.97 -14.12 -0.04
N LYS A 294 8.25 -13.67 1.00
CA LYS A 294 6.82 -13.34 0.93
C LYS A 294 6.52 -12.10 0.08
N MET A 295 7.52 -11.25 -0.18
CA MET A 295 7.37 -9.99 -0.91
C MET A 295 8.04 -10.00 -2.29
N LYS A 296 8.97 -10.94 -2.52
CA LYS A 296 9.78 -11.03 -3.74
C LYS A 296 8.93 -11.26 -5.00
N TYR A 297 7.80 -11.97 -4.88
CA TYR A 297 6.89 -12.25 -6.00
C TYR A 297 6.33 -10.99 -6.68
N LYS A 298 6.29 -9.84 -5.98
CA LYS A 298 5.75 -8.60 -6.57
C LYS A 298 6.58 -8.10 -7.74
N ALA A 299 7.87 -8.47 -7.80
CA ALA A 299 8.74 -8.17 -8.95
C ALA A 299 8.32 -8.89 -10.24
N ASP A 300 7.37 -9.85 -10.18
CA ASP A 300 6.89 -10.57 -11.36
C ASP A 300 5.85 -9.80 -12.19
N TYR A 301 5.30 -8.70 -11.69
CA TYR A 301 4.26 -7.93 -12.37
C TYR A 301 4.84 -6.79 -13.22
N GLN A 302 5.70 -7.15 -14.17
CA GLN A 302 6.47 -6.23 -15.00
C GLN A 302 5.64 -5.63 -16.15
N PRO A 303 6.04 -4.44 -16.68
CA PRO A 303 7.13 -3.59 -16.22
C PRO A 303 6.81 -2.89 -14.88
N LEU A 304 7.78 -2.80 -13.97
CA LEU A 304 7.62 -2.11 -12.69
C LEU A 304 8.48 -0.86 -12.62
N GLY A 305 7.90 0.20 -12.05
CA GLY A 305 8.64 1.32 -11.51
C GLY A 305 8.91 1.12 -10.02
N MET A 306 10.11 1.49 -9.56
CA MET A 306 10.49 1.63 -8.17
C MET A 306 10.69 3.12 -7.85
N LEU A 307 10.04 3.59 -6.80
CA LEU A 307 10.24 4.94 -6.27
C LEU A 307 11.58 4.98 -5.53
N ASP A 308 12.48 5.85 -5.97
CA ASP A 308 13.74 6.10 -5.28
C ASP A 308 13.45 6.86 -3.97
N PRO A 309 13.80 6.30 -2.79
CA PRO A 309 13.48 6.93 -1.51
C PRO A 309 14.15 8.28 -1.26
N VAL A 310 15.25 8.59 -1.95
CA VAL A 310 15.98 9.86 -1.77
C VAL A 310 15.41 10.94 -2.67
N SER A 311 15.39 10.68 -3.97
CA SER A 311 14.96 11.68 -4.96
C SER A 311 13.45 11.75 -5.17
N LEU A 312 12.70 10.76 -4.66
CA LEU A 312 11.26 10.57 -4.88
C LEU A 312 10.89 10.49 -6.37
N LYS A 313 11.84 10.08 -7.22
CA LYS A 313 11.65 9.85 -8.65
C LYS A 313 11.42 8.38 -8.94
N TRP A 314 10.57 8.12 -9.93
CA TRP A 314 10.29 6.77 -10.40
C TRP A 314 11.38 6.31 -11.36
N ASN A 315 11.93 5.13 -11.11
CA ASN A 315 12.94 4.47 -11.94
C ASN A 315 12.48 3.05 -12.30
N ALA A 316 13.03 2.45 -13.36
CA ALA A 316 12.66 1.07 -13.72
C ALA A 316 13.20 0.06 -12.70
N LEU A 317 12.35 -0.86 -12.22
CA LEU A 317 12.76 -2.04 -11.46
C LEU A 317 13.10 -3.18 -12.42
N ASP A 318 14.21 -2.99 -13.13
CA ASP A 318 14.74 -3.92 -14.13
C ASP A 318 15.83 -4.83 -13.57
N SER A 319 16.46 -5.62 -14.45
CA SER A 319 17.55 -6.52 -14.05
C SER A 319 18.76 -5.78 -13.47
N THR A 320 19.00 -4.53 -13.86
CA THR A 320 20.13 -3.74 -13.36
C THR A 320 19.87 -3.31 -11.92
N THR A 321 18.67 -2.78 -11.66
CA THR A 321 18.23 -2.41 -10.32
C THR A 321 18.18 -3.62 -9.38
N LEU A 322 17.69 -4.76 -9.86
CA LEU A 322 17.66 -6.00 -9.06
C LEU A 322 19.07 -6.47 -8.68
N LYS A 323 20.06 -6.40 -9.58
CA LYS A 323 21.46 -6.72 -9.27
C LYS A 323 22.09 -5.77 -8.25
N LEU A 324 21.67 -4.51 -8.22
CA LEU A 324 22.10 -3.57 -7.18
C LEU A 324 21.52 -3.96 -5.82
N LEU A 325 20.23 -4.32 -5.79
CA LEU A 325 19.55 -4.79 -4.57
C LEU A 325 20.11 -6.11 -4.04
N ASP A 326 20.63 -7.00 -4.91
CA ASP A 326 21.35 -8.21 -4.49
C ASP A 326 22.65 -7.87 -3.72
N LYS A 327 23.30 -6.75 -4.06
CA LYS A 327 24.62 -6.36 -3.51
C LYS A 327 24.52 -5.42 -2.32
N LYS A 328 23.51 -4.56 -2.30
CA LYS A 328 23.36 -3.49 -1.32
C LYS A 328 22.12 -3.73 -0.47
N SER A 329 22.34 -3.86 0.84
CA SER A 329 22.09 -2.68 1.66
C SER A 329 20.76 -1.94 1.41
N PHE A 330 20.93 -0.64 1.26
CA PHE A 330 19.97 0.29 0.74
C PHE A 330 20.39 0.70 -0.67
N VAL A 331 19.43 0.92 -1.57
CA VAL A 331 19.65 1.33 -2.96
C VAL A 331 18.85 2.60 -3.22
N SER A 332 19.54 3.62 -3.72
CA SER A 332 18.95 4.84 -4.24
C SER A 332 19.63 5.14 -5.57
N LEU A 333 18.89 5.02 -6.67
CA LEU A 333 19.47 5.15 -8.01
C LEU A 333 19.99 6.56 -8.30
N SER A 334 19.40 7.60 -7.70
CA SER A 334 19.96 8.94 -7.77
C SER A 334 21.35 9.04 -7.12
N LEU A 335 21.54 8.44 -5.94
CA LEU A 335 22.85 8.38 -5.30
C LEU A 335 23.85 7.51 -6.09
N GLU A 336 23.41 6.38 -6.66
CA GLU A 336 24.28 5.54 -7.50
C GLU A 336 24.80 6.32 -8.73
N SER A 337 23.94 7.12 -9.37
CA SER A 337 24.32 7.92 -10.54
C SER A 337 25.34 9.01 -10.23
N GLN A 338 25.33 9.55 -9.00
CA GLN A 338 26.29 10.56 -8.54
C GLN A 338 27.61 9.95 -8.09
N SER A 339 27.59 8.68 -7.64
CA SER A 339 28.76 7.98 -7.09
C SER A 339 29.59 7.26 -8.15
N THR A 340 29.14 7.24 -9.41
CA THR A 340 29.88 6.62 -10.50
C THR A 340 30.95 7.62 -10.98
N PRO A 341 32.25 7.39 -10.73
CA PRO A 341 33.29 8.24 -11.30
C PRO A 341 33.26 8.10 -12.84
N PRO A 342 33.76 9.09 -13.60
CA PRO A 342 34.18 8.83 -14.97
C PRO A 342 35.11 7.63 -14.94
N ALA A 343 34.87 6.63 -15.79
CA ALA A 343 35.68 5.41 -15.81
C ALA A 343 37.15 5.77 -16.02
N ASP A 344 37.97 5.59 -14.99
CA ASP A 344 39.41 5.30 -15.07
C ASP A 344 39.89 4.74 -13.72
N GLU A 345 40.45 3.52 -13.83
CA GLU A 345 41.49 2.81 -13.06
C GLU A 345 41.44 2.62 -11.51
N ASP A 346 41.68 1.35 -11.15
CA ASP A 346 42.06 0.71 -9.88
C ASP A 346 42.31 1.60 -8.64
N ASP A 347 41.68 1.22 -7.51
CA ASP A 347 42.47 0.86 -6.33
C ASP A 347 41.69 -0.04 -5.35
N ASP A 348 42.38 -1.03 -4.82
CA ASP A 348 41.95 -1.90 -3.73
C ASP A 348 41.80 -1.09 -2.43
N LEU A 349 41.03 -1.61 -1.45
CA LEU A 349 41.44 -1.79 -0.03
C LEU A 349 40.24 -1.99 0.93
N ILE A 350 40.15 -3.24 1.43
CA ILE A 350 39.99 -3.70 2.82
C ILE A 350 38.78 -3.24 3.66
N ALA A 351 37.94 -4.22 3.98
CA ALA A 351 36.92 -4.20 5.03
C ALA A 351 37.50 -4.60 6.43
N PRO A 352 37.01 -4.05 7.55
CA PRO A 352 37.25 -4.62 8.87
C PRO A 352 36.09 -5.52 9.34
N SER A 353 36.45 -6.68 9.86
CA SER A 353 35.60 -7.72 10.43
C SER A 353 35.17 -7.42 11.88
N ALA A 354 33.98 -7.88 12.28
CA ALA A 354 33.51 -7.91 13.67
C ALA A 354 33.36 -9.36 14.17
N PRO A 355 33.59 -9.63 15.47
CA PRO A 355 33.69 -10.99 16.03
C PRO A 355 32.32 -11.61 16.37
N PRO A 356 32.23 -12.95 16.50
CA PRO A 356 30.96 -13.65 16.71
C PRO A 356 30.63 -13.77 18.20
N ILE A 357 29.35 -13.99 18.57
CA ILE A 357 28.93 -14.94 19.64
C ILE A 357 27.38 -15.03 19.80
N ALA A 358 26.95 -16.30 19.92
CA ALA A 358 25.80 -16.94 20.60
C ALA A 358 24.31 -16.65 20.31
N LYS A 359 23.62 -17.73 19.94
CA LYS A 359 22.16 -18.06 20.07
C LYS A 359 21.74 -18.08 21.57
N PRO A 360 20.45 -18.01 22.01
CA PRO A 360 19.25 -18.62 21.39
C PRO A 360 17.84 -17.97 21.64
N SER A 361 16.84 -18.63 21.04
CA SER A 361 15.46 -18.87 21.52
C SER A 361 14.31 -18.09 20.88
N GLU A 362 13.28 -18.87 20.55
CA GLU A 362 12.23 -18.67 19.57
C GLU A 362 10.94 -18.16 20.21
N THR A 363 10.32 -17.11 19.66
CA THR A 363 8.86 -16.90 19.73
C THR A 363 8.47 -15.99 18.57
N THR A 364 7.64 -16.47 17.63
CA THR A 364 7.16 -15.65 16.49
C THR A 364 5.72 -15.96 16.15
N THR A 365 4.88 -14.93 16.28
CA THR A 365 3.58 -14.60 15.64
C THR A 365 3.11 -13.34 16.37
N GLY A 366 2.50 -12.29 15.83
CA GLY A 366 1.77 -12.00 14.61
C GLY A 366 0.96 -10.72 14.89
N GLY A 367 0.54 -9.98 13.85
CA GLY A 367 -0.31 -8.79 13.97
C GLY A 367 0.39 -7.52 14.47
N ALA A 368 0.68 -6.58 13.57
CA ALA A 368 1.05 -5.22 13.96
C ALA A 368 -0.19 -4.49 14.51
N SER A 369 -0.53 -4.76 15.76
CA SER A 369 -1.03 -3.71 16.65
C SER A 369 0.20 -2.99 17.19
N ASP A 370 0.56 -1.86 16.58
CA ASP A 370 1.65 -1.01 17.08
C ASP A 370 1.22 -0.42 18.43
N SER A 371 1.71 -0.99 19.53
CA SER A 371 1.71 -0.36 20.85
C SER A 371 3.07 -0.40 21.56
N ASP A 372 4.10 -0.98 20.95
CA ASP A 372 5.45 -1.10 21.54
C ASP A 372 6.50 -0.34 20.71
N SER A 373 6.17 0.89 20.29
CA SER A 373 7.14 1.82 19.70
C SER A 373 7.68 2.74 20.80
N ASP A 374 8.94 2.57 21.17
CA ASP A 374 9.66 3.59 21.93
C ASP A 374 9.95 4.76 20.98
N PHE A 375 9.30 5.89 21.22
CA PHE A 375 9.63 7.14 20.54
C PHE A 375 11.09 7.45 20.80
N ALA A 376 11.86 7.56 19.71
CA ALA A 376 13.28 7.74 19.82
C ALA A 376 13.56 9.14 20.38
N SER A 377 14.59 9.28 21.21
CA SER A 377 15.10 10.59 21.63
C SER A 377 15.77 11.37 20.50
N GLN A 378 15.67 10.90 19.25
CA GLN A 378 16.35 11.44 18.07
C GLN A 378 15.32 12.16 17.19
N SER A 379 15.60 13.43 16.86
CA SER A 379 14.80 14.22 15.92
C SER A 379 14.85 13.62 14.51
N LEU A 380 13.76 13.77 13.75
CA LEU A 380 13.74 13.40 12.33
C LEU A 380 14.81 14.16 11.53
N PHE A 381 15.06 15.43 11.83
CA PHE A 381 16.03 16.27 11.11
C PHE A 381 17.47 15.87 11.37
N GLU A 382 17.74 15.21 12.50
CA GLU A 382 19.05 14.63 12.84
C GLU A 382 19.17 13.17 12.35
N SER A 383 18.12 12.63 11.74
CA SER A 383 18.11 11.26 11.23
C SER A 383 18.72 11.17 9.83
N ASN A 384 19.02 9.95 9.42
CA ASN A 384 19.47 9.64 8.06
C ASN A 384 18.30 9.24 7.12
N MET A 385 17.06 9.61 7.48
CA MET A 385 15.86 9.22 6.76
C MET A 385 15.86 9.82 5.35
N PRO A 386 15.73 9.00 4.29
CA PRO A 386 15.86 9.49 2.93
C PRO A 386 14.62 10.28 2.47
N GLY A 387 14.87 11.33 1.67
CA GLY A 387 13.83 12.13 1.03
C GLY A 387 13.05 13.02 2.01
N ILE A 388 13.68 13.44 3.11
CA ILE A 388 13.15 14.43 4.05
C ILE A 388 13.68 15.81 3.65
N THR A 389 12.80 16.80 3.61
CA THR A 389 13.12 18.21 3.38
C THR A 389 14.02 18.72 4.52
N SER A 390 15.08 19.46 4.18
CA SER A 390 16.07 19.90 5.19
C SER A 390 15.52 21.05 6.06
N LEU A 391 16.11 21.26 7.24
CA LEU A 391 15.76 22.40 8.10
C LEU A 391 15.98 23.77 7.42
N GLU A 392 17.00 23.87 6.57
CA GLU A 392 17.27 25.10 5.81
C GLU A 392 16.13 25.41 4.83
N GLU A 393 15.59 24.37 4.17
CA GLU A 393 14.43 24.50 3.28
C GLU A 393 13.13 24.83 4.04
N PHE A 394 13.10 24.59 5.36
CA PHE A 394 11.96 24.92 6.23
C PHE A 394 11.92 26.37 6.69
N ALA A 395 13.01 27.13 6.57
CA ALA A 395 13.08 28.50 7.08
C ALA A 395 12.01 29.42 6.48
N ASP A 396 11.59 29.16 5.24
CA ASP A 396 10.59 29.95 4.51
C ASP A 396 9.18 29.33 4.50
N ILE A 397 8.98 28.20 5.19
CA ILE A 397 7.68 27.51 5.24
C ILE A 397 6.81 28.12 6.35
N ASP A 398 5.62 28.57 5.97
CA ASP A 398 4.65 29.15 6.90
C ASP A 398 3.95 28.06 7.74
N LEU A 399 4.51 27.77 8.90
CA LEU A 399 3.89 26.86 9.87
C LEU A 399 2.81 27.53 10.72
N ASP A 400 2.76 28.86 10.76
CA ASP A 400 1.91 29.61 11.70
C ASP A 400 0.42 29.43 11.38
N HIS A 401 0.09 29.34 10.10
CA HIS A 401 -1.29 29.36 9.62
C HIS A 401 -1.90 27.98 9.35
N ILE A 402 -1.21 26.89 9.73
CA ILE A 402 -1.77 25.54 9.68
C ILE A 402 -2.99 25.47 10.60
N ALA A 403 -4.10 24.93 10.07
CA ALA A 403 -5.35 24.79 10.82
C ALA A 403 -5.22 23.78 11.97
N VAL A 404 -5.94 24.03 13.06
CA VAL A 404 -5.98 23.19 14.26
C VAL A 404 -7.42 22.93 14.68
N ARG A 405 -7.77 21.66 14.87
CA ARG A 405 -9.05 21.21 15.44
C ARG A 405 -8.85 20.75 16.88
N LEU A 406 -9.70 21.23 17.80
CA LEU A 406 -9.66 20.86 19.23
C LEU A 406 -10.97 20.16 19.64
N ARG A 407 -10.88 19.15 20.52
CA ARG A 407 -11.98 18.23 20.95
C ARG A 407 -13.31 18.88 21.38
N ARG A 408 -13.29 20.17 21.72
CA ARG A 408 -14.44 20.90 22.28
C ARG A 408 -14.58 22.31 21.73
N ALA A 409 -13.86 22.63 20.65
CA ALA A 409 -13.96 23.93 20.01
C ALA A 409 -14.95 23.90 18.83
N PRO A 410 -15.89 24.84 18.74
CA PRO A 410 -16.81 24.92 17.61
C PRO A 410 -16.18 25.53 16.35
N ARG A 411 -14.93 25.99 16.42
CA ARG A 411 -14.18 26.61 15.33
C ARG A 411 -12.78 25.99 15.21
N LEU A 412 -12.19 26.12 14.02
CA LEU A 412 -10.76 25.88 13.81
C LEU A 412 -9.95 27.07 14.36
N PHE A 413 -8.73 26.76 14.79
CA PHE A 413 -7.69 27.72 15.15
C PHE A 413 -6.53 27.60 14.17
N GLN A 414 -5.56 28.50 14.28
CA GLN A 414 -4.26 28.37 13.63
C GLN A 414 -3.19 28.02 14.66
N LEU A 415 -2.04 27.49 14.24
CA LEU A 415 -0.97 27.16 15.17
C LEU A 415 -0.45 28.39 15.91
N CYS A 416 -0.41 29.56 15.27
CA CYS A 416 -0.07 30.83 15.92
C CYS A 416 -1.06 31.28 17.01
N ASP A 417 -2.28 30.74 17.06
CA ASP A 417 -3.22 30.99 18.15
C ASP A 417 -2.86 30.19 19.43
N LEU A 418 -1.96 29.21 19.35
CA LEU A 418 -1.60 28.35 20.47
C LEU A 418 -0.60 29.04 21.42
N VAL A 419 -0.84 28.85 22.71
CA VAL A 419 0.10 29.30 23.76
C VAL A 419 1.46 28.64 23.54
N ASP A 420 2.52 29.42 23.72
CA ASP A 420 3.92 29.04 23.54
C ASP A 420 4.37 28.76 22.08
N TRP A 421 3.50 28.92 21.08
CA TRP A 421 3.88 28.73 19.67
C TRP A 421 4.95 29.72 19.20
N GLU A 422 4.76 31.02 19.46
CA GLU A 422 5.71 32.07 19.07
C GLU A 422 7.08 31.89 19.75
N SER A 423 7.09 31.45 21.00
CA SER A 423 8.32 31.19 21.76
C SER A 423 8.97 29.84 21.49
N SER A 424 8.31 28.95 20.73
CA SER A 424 8.85 27.64 20.33
C SER A 424 9.79 27.76 19.13
N ASP A 425 10.81 26.90 19.10
CA ASP A 425 11.83 26.85 18.05
C ASP A 425 11.84 25.48 17.35
N VAL A 426 12.03 25.47 16.03
CA VAL A 426 12.09 24.24 15.22
C VAL A 426 13.33 23.40 15.54
N SER A 427 14.40 24.02 16.03
CA SER A 427 15.63 23.33 16.46
C SER A 427 15.52 22.68 17.84
N ASP A 428 14.53 23.05 18.65
CA ASP A 428 14.21 22.34 19.88
C ASP A 428 13.34 21.12 19.55
N GLY A 429 13.98 19.95 19.44
CA GLY A 429 13.34 18.68 19.10
C GLY A 429 12.16 18.26 19.99
N THR A 430 11.94 18.92 21.13
CA THR A 430 10.82 18.65 22.04
C THR A 430 9.67 19.66 21.91
N SER A 431 9.87 20.75 21.18
CA SER A 431 8.87 21.81 21.01
C SER A 431 7.74 21.38 20.07
N LEU A 432 6.54 21.93 20.28
CA LEU A 432 5.41 21.71 19.37
C LEU A 432 5.75 22.15 17.93
N LYS A 433 6.50 23.25 17.78
CA LYS A 433 6.91 23.77 16.48
C LYS A 433 7.85 22.81 15.76
N SER A 434 8.80 22.18 16.47
CA SER A 434 9.64 21.12 15.90
C SER A 434 8.81 19.90 15.48
N LEU A 435 7.91 19.40 16.35
CA LEU A 435 7.07 18.24 16.03
C LEU A 435 6.21 18.46 14.78
N VAL A 436 5.64 19.66 14.63
CA VAL A 436 4.90 20.05 13.43
C VAL A 436 5.83 20.15 12.21
N ALA A 437 7.00 20.79 12.35
CA ALA A 437 7.96 20.90 11.27
C ALA A 437 8.42 19.52 10.77
N GLU A 438 8.71 18.58 11.68
CA GLU A 438 9.06 17.21 11.32
C GLU A 438 7.92 16.49 10.57
N MET A 439 6.67 16.70 11.00
CA MET A 439 5.51 16.12 10.33
C MET A 439 5.38 16.64 8.90
N VAL A 440 5.47 17.95 8.71
CA VAL A 440 5.43 18.58 7.37
C VAL A 440 6.63 18.11 6.54
N ALA A 441 7.82 17.96 7.13
CA ALA A 441 9.01 17.49 6.42
C ALA A 441 8.86 16.05 5.93
N ALA A 442 8.23 15.20 6.74
CA ALA A 442 7.96 13.81 6.39
C ALA A 442 6.84 13.68 5.34
N MET A 443 5.80 14.51 5.41
CA MET A 443 4.65 14.48 4.48
C MET A 443 4.94 15.18 3.14
N GLY A 444 5.76 16.23 3.18
CA GLY A 444 6.09 17.12 2.06
C GLY A 444 5.53 18.53 2.27
N PRO A 445 6.33 19.59 2.09
CA PRO A 445 5.89 20.98 2.24
C PRO A 445 4.66 21.38 1.42
N ASP A 446 4.46 20.79 0.24
CA ASP A 446 3.31 21.02 -0.65
C ASP A 446 1.97 20.44 -0.13
N CYS A 447 1.99 19.87 1.08
CA CYS A 447 0.80 19.37 1.77
C CYS A 447 0.29 20.35 2.82
N ILE A 448 1.02 21.43 3.11
CA ILE A 448 0.79 22.28 4.28
C ILE A 448 -0.59 22.95 4.26
N ASP A 449 -1.01 23.47 3.11
CA ASP A 449 -2.27 24.19 2.94
C ASP A 449 -3.50 23.28 3.07
N ASP A 450 -3.31 21.96 2.89
CA ASP A 450 -4.38 20.98 2.97
C ASP A 450 -4.58 20.49 4.42
N ILE A 451 -3.55 20.57 5.27
CA ILE A 451 -3.51 19.91 6.58
C ILE A 451 -4.29 20.68 7.65
N CYS A 452 -5.07 19.94 8.45
CA CYS A 452 -5.54 20.37 9.75
C CYS A 452 -4.98 19.43 10.83
N LEU A 453 -4.26 20.00 11.80
CA LEU A 453 -3.80 19.27 12.96
C LEU A 453 -4.98 18.93 13.88
N ASP A 454 -5.25 17.64 14.03
CA ASP A 454 -6.44 17.13 14.69
C ASP A 454 -6.17 16.73 16.15
N LEU A 455 -6.26 17.67 17.08
CA LEU A 455 -6.06 17.42 18.52
C LEU A 455 -7.39 17.10 19.23
N ALA A 456 -8.35 16.51 18.50
CA ALA A 456 -9.71 16.26 18.95
C ALA A 456 -9.95 14.92 19.67
#